data_AF-A0A7L2ZDS0-F1
#
_entry.id   AF-A0A7L2ZDS0-F1
#
_cell.length_a   1.000
_cell.length_b   1.000
_cell.length_c   1.000
_cell.angle_alpha   90.00
_cell.angle_beta   90.00
_cell.angle_gamma   90.00
#
_symmetry.space_group_name_H-M   'P 1'
#
loop_
_entity.id
_entity.type
_entity.pdbx_description
1 polymer ?
#
loop_
_entity_poly.entity_id
_entity_poly.type
_entity_poly.pdbx_seq_one_letter_code
_entity_poly.pdbx_strand_id
1 'polypeptide(L)' 'SRRDDLESLGYVLMYFNLGSLPWQGLKAATKRQKYERISEKKMSTPIEVLCKGYPSEFATYLNFCRSLRFDDKPD' A
#
# COMPACT_ATOMS: atom_id res chain seq x y z
N SER A 1 5.49 10.20 -8.17
CA SER A 1 5.78 11.51 -7.56
C SER A 1 5.84 11.34 -6.05
N ARG A 2 6.06 12.42 -5.27
CA ARG A 2 6.22 12.38 -3.81
C ARG A 2 5.15 11.56 -3.06
N ARG A 3 3.91 11.57 -3.55
CA ARG A 3 2.82 10.76 -2.98
C ARG A 3 3.08 9.26 -3.05
N ASP A 4 3.71 8.80 -4.14
CA ASP A 4 3.97 7.38 -4.37
C ASP A 4 5.09 6.89 -3.44
N ASP A 5 6.05 7.76 -3.10
CA ASP A 5 7.09 7.50 -2.10
C ASP A 5 6.49 7.38 -0.69
N LEU A 6 5.58 8.28 -0.31
CA LEU A 6 4.89 8.24 0.99
C LEU A 6 3.96 7.03 1.11
N GLU A 7 3.18 6.73 0.07
CA GLU A 7 2.34 5.53 0.07
C GLU A 7 3.20 4.26 0.20
N SER A 8 4.35 4.22 -0.48
CA SER A 8 5.32 3.13 -0.36
C SER A 8 5.89 3.01 1.05
N LEU A 9 6.20 4.12 1.72
CA LEU A 9 6.60 4.12 3.13
C LEU A 9 5.50 3.56 4.04
N GLY A 10 4.24 3.93 3.80
CA GLY A 10 3.10 3.37 4.53
C GLY A 10 2.98 1.85 4.39
N TYR A 11 3.22 1.33 3.19
CA TYR A 11 3.30 -0.13 2.97
C TYR A 11 4.47 -0.79 3.71
N VAL A 12 5.63 -0.13 3.82
CA VAL A 12 6.77 -0.62 4.61
C VAL A 12 6.44 -0.66 6.11
N LEU A 13 5.80 0.39 6.63
CA LEU A 13 5.35 0.42 8.03
C LEU A 13 4.34 -0.70 8.32
N MET A 14 3.38 -0.91 7.43
CA MET A 14 2.43 -2.02 7.57
C MET A 14 3.09 -3.38 7.43
N TYR A 15 4.13 -3.51 6.62
CA TYR A 15 4.94 -4.72 6.55
C TYR A 15 5.63 -5.02 7.88
N PHE A 16 6.19 -4.02 8.57
CA PHE A 16 6.77 -4.23 9.90
C PHE A 16 5.75 -4.70 10.93
N ASN A 17 4.53 -4.16 10.88
CA ASN A 17 3.44 -4.56 11.75
C ASN A 17 2.94 -5.99 11.46
N LEU A 18 2.65 -6.29 10.19
CA LEU A 18 2.01 -7.55 9.78
C LEU A 18 3.00 -8.71 9.55
N GLY A 19 4.29 -8.41 9.43
CA GLY A 19 5.34 -9.35 8.99
C GLY A 19 5.26 -9.74 7.50
N SER A 20 4.11 -9.54 6.86
CA SER A 20 3.92 -9.70 5.42
C SER A 20 2.74 -8.87 4.92
N LEU A 21 2.76 -8.52 3.63
CA LEU A 21 1.70 -7.80 2.93
C LEU A 21 0.85 -8.77 2.10
N PRO A 22 -0.45 -8.50 1.92
CA PRO A 22 -1.37 -9.39 1.19
C PRO A 22 -1.00 -9.69 -0.27
N TRP A 23 -0.14 -8.88 -0.87
CA TRP A 23 0.37 -9.02 -2.24
C TRP A 23 1.76 -9.66 -2.33
N GLN A 24 2.33 -10.13 -1.21
CA GLN A 24 3.56 -10.94 -1.23
C GLN A 24 3.27 -12.39 -1.63
N GLY A 25 4.27 -13.06 -2.21
CA GLY A 25 4.18 -14.48 -2.55
C GLY A 25 3.25 -14.85 -3.72
N LEU A 26 2.67 -13.88 -4.43
CA LEU A 26 1.81 -14.13 -5.58
C LEU A 26 2.61 -14.83 -6.70
N LYS A 27 2.14 -16.01 -7.09
CA LYS A 27 2.69 -16.79 -8.21
C LYS A 27 2.28 -16.14 -9.53
N ALA A 28 3.14 -16.14 -10.54
CA ALA A 28 2.82 -15.75 -11.92
C ALA A 28 3.86 -16.36 -12.89
N ALA A 29 3.50 -16.54 -14.16
CA ALA A 29 4.40 -17.13 -15.15
C ALA A 29 5.45 -16.12 -15.67
N THR A 30 5.09 -14.83 -15.73
CA THR A 30 6.00 -13.77 -16.20
C THR A 30 6.09 -12.64 -15.18
N LYS A 31 7.17 -11.84 -15.27
CA LYS A 31 7.35 -10.64 -14.43
C LYS A 31 6.18 -9.65 -14.61
N ARG A 32 5.73 -9.44 -15.85
CA ARG A 32 4.59 -8.56 -16.15
C ARG A 32 3.32 -9.01 -15.44
N GLN A 33 2.95 -10.29 -15.58
CA GLN A 33 1.79 -10.86 -14.88
C GLN A 33 1.94 -10.78 -13.36
N LYS A 34 3.16 -10.94 -12.83
CA LYS A 34 3.42 -10.77 -11.39
C LYS A 34 3.09 -9.36 -10.93
N TYR A 35 3.53 -8.34 -11.67
CA TYR A 35 3.25 -6.94 -11.34
C TYR A 35 1.76 -6.60 -11.49
N GLU A 36 1.08 -7.12 -12.52
CA GLU A 36 -0.36 -6.97 -12.70
C GLU A 36 -1.12 -7.56 -11.50
N ARG A 37 -0.80 -8.79 -11.08
CA ARG A 37 -1.41 -9.43 -9.90
C ARG A 37 -1.14 -8.68 -8.60
N ILE A 38 0.07 -8.15 -8.42
CA ILE A 38 0.40 -7.31 -7.24
C ILE A 38 -0.44 -6.03 -7.25
N SER A 39 -0.55 -5.38 -8.41
CA SER A 39 -1.35 -4.16 -8.58
C SER A 39 -2.83 -4.42 -8.25
N GLU A 40 -3.42 -5.47 -8.84
CA GLU A 40 -4.80 -5.89 -8.55
C GLU A 40 -5.01 -6.20 -7.07
N LYS A 41 -4.06 -6.89 -6.43
CA LYS A 41 -4.15 -7.23 -5.01
C LYS A 41 -4.04 -5.98 -4.11
N LYS A 42 -3.20 -5.00 -4.47
CA LYS A 42 -3.13 -3.70 -3.78
C LYS A 42 -4.44 -2.91 -3.90
N MET A 43 -5.03 -2.86 -5.10
CA MET A 43 -6.29 -2.15 -5.35
C MET A 43 -7.48 -2.82 -4.65
N SER A 44 -7.52 -4.15 -4.63
CA SER A 44 -8.61 -4.93 -4.01
C SER A 44 -8.48 -5.10 -2.50
N THR A 45 -7.40 -4.61 -1.88
CA THR A 45 -7.24 -4.61 -0.42
C THR A 45 -7.60 -3.23 0.13
N PRO A 46 -8.76 -3.07 0.81
CA PRO A 46 -9.11 -1.82 1.47
C PRO A 46 -8.08 -1.46 2.56
N ILE A 47 -7.83 -0.16 2.75
CA ILE A 47 -6.87 0.31 3.77
C ILE A 47 -7.35 -0.09 5.18
N GLU A 48 -8.65 -0.03 5.41
CA GLU A 48 -9.30 -0.41 6.67
C GLU A 48 -9.08 -1.88 6.99
N VAL A 49 -9.03 -2.73 5.95
CA VAL A 49 -8.72 -4.16 6.09
C VAL A 49 -7.22 -4.36 6.32
N LEU A 50 -6.36 -3.64 5.60
CA LEU A 50 -4.92 -3.72 5.75
C LEU A 50 -4.46 -3.31 7.16
N CYS A 51 -5.03 -2.23 7.70
CA CYS A 51 -4.66 -1.65 9.00
C CYS A 51 -5.48 -2.22 10.17
N LYS A 52 -6.34 -3.22 9.93
CA LYS A 52 -7.20 -3.79 10.97
C LYS A 52 -6.37 -4.34 12.13
N GLY A 53 -6.72 -3.93 13.36
CA GLY A 53 -6.04 -4.36 14.59
C GLY A 53 -4.79 -3.55 14.96
N TYR A 54 -4.47 -2.51 14.18
CA TYR A 54 -3.40 -1.55 14.47
C TYR A 54 -3.97 -0.15 14.73
N PRO A 55 -3.17 0.78 15.31
CA PRO A 55 -3.60 2.16 15.52
C PRO A 55 -4.19 2.81 14.26
N SER A 56 -5.25 3.59 14.42
CA SER A 56 -5.99 4.22 13.31
C SER A 56 -5.13 5.16 12.47
N GLU A 57 -4.04 5.68 13.04
CA GLU A 57 -3.07 6.57 12.41
C GLU A 57 -2.45 5.94 11.16
N PHE A 58 -2.28 4.61 11.11
CA PHE A 58 -1.79 3.92 9.91
C PHE A 58 -2.79 4.02 8.74
N ALA A 59 -4.08 3.84 9.02
CA ALA A 59 -5.13 3.98 8.02
C ALA A 59 -5.27 5.44 7.58
N THR A 60 -5.23 6.38 8.53
CA THR A 60 -5.25 7.83 8.27
C THR A 60 -4.08 8.23 7.37
N TYR A 61 -2.86 7.77 7.66
CA TYR A 61 -1.67 8.04 6.86
C TYR A 61 -1.80 7.54 5.41
N LEU A 62 -2.21 6.29 5.22
CA LEU A 62 -2.36 5.71 3.88
C LEU A 62 -3.48 6.39 3.09
N ASN A 63 -4.59 6.74 3.73
CA ASN A 63 -5.68 7.49 3.12
C ASN A 63 -5.22 8.91 2.71
N PHE A 64 -4.45 9.59 3.57
CA PHE A 64 -3.82 10.87 3.23
C PHE A 64 -2.94 10.74 1.98
N CYS A 65 -2.03 9.77 1.96
CA CYS A 65 -1.13 9.54 0.82
C CYS A 65 -1.89 9.30 -0.49
N ARG A 66 -2.96 8.49 -0.48
CA ARG A 66 -3.80 8.22 -1.66
C ARG A 66 -4.62 9.43 -2.11
N SER A 67 -4.93 10.36 -1.21
CA SER A 67 -5.70 11.56 -1.52
C SER A 67 -4.86 12.66 -2.21
N LEU A 68 -3.52 12.60 -2.08
CA LEU A 68 -2.61 13.56 -2.71
C LEU A 68 -2.67 13.51 -4.23
N ARG A 69 -2.75 14.68 -4.85
CA ARG A 69 -2.60 14.85 -6.30
C ARG A 69 -1.14 14.70 -6.70
N PHE A 70 -0.89 14.53 -7.99
CA PHE A 70 0.45 14.25 -8.50
C PHE A 70 1.48 15.33 -8.12
N ASP A 71 1.07 16.61 -8.19
CA ASP A 71 1.92 17.78 -7.95
C ASP A 71 1.86 18.33 -6.51
N ASP A 72 1.05 17.73 -5.64
CA ASP A 72 0.92 18.20 -4.27
C ASP A 72 2.24 18.06 -3.50
N LYS A 73 2.50 19.03 -2.63
CA LYS A 73 3.56 18.92 -1.62
C LYS A 73 2.92 18.30 -0.38
N PRO A 74 3.46 17.18 0.12
CA PRO A 74 3.00 16.66 1.39
C PRO A 74 3.37 17.64 2.51
N ASP A 75 2.41 17.91 3.39
CA ASP A 75 2.56 18.72 4.61
C ASP A 75 3.35 17.99 5.70
#